data_AF-A0A7V2W4K3-F1
#
_entry.id   AF-A0A7V2W4K3-F1
#
_cell.length_a   1.000
_cell.length_b   1.000
_cell.length_c   1.000
_cell.angle_alpha   90.00
_cell.angle_beta   90.00
_cell.angle_gamma   90.00
#
_symmetry.space_group_name_H-M   'P 1'
#
loop_
_entity.id
_entity.type
_entity.pdbx_description
1 polymer ?
#
loop_
_entity_poly.entity_id
_entity_poly.type
_entity_poly.pdbx_seq_one_letter_code
_entity_poly.pdbx_strand_id
1 'polypeptide(L)'
;TKGDNISTLNKVMLYISKNEHTKRMKIVVVKNDKHKVPEKLAQEIDFLDREYPEIDIEFVVEEGEFSPELIKELSKKWGIPINFMFIGSPSEKFPYKIEELGGVRLII
;
A
#
# COMPACT_ATOMS: atom_id res chain seq x y z
N THR A 1 2.07 2.42 -16.63
CA THR A 1 1.22 3.43 -17.32
C THR A 1 0.04 3.77 -16.43
N LYS A 2 -0.78 4.79 -16.77
CA LYS A 2 -1.92 5.26 -15.94
C LYS A 2 -2.85 4.13 -15.42
N GLY A 3 -2.96 3.03 -16.16
CA GLY A 3 -3.82 1.89 -15.78
C GLY A 3 -3.22 0.92 -14.75
N ASP A 4 -1.89 0.91 -14.55
CA ASP A 4 -1.26 -0.10 -13.70
C ASP A 4 -1.57 0.13 -12.21
N ASN A 5 -1.62 1.39 -11.76
CA ASN A 5 -1.85 1.73 -10.36
C ASN A 5 -3.31 1.47 -9.95
N ILE A 6 -4.29 1.98 -10.70
CA ILE A 6 -5.71 1.79 -10.37
C ILE A 6 -6.15 0.32 -10.52
N SER A 7 -5.63 -0.41 -11.51
CA SER A 7 -5.92 -1.84 -11.66
C SER A 7 -5.41 -2.64 -10.46
N THR A 8 -4.19 -2.33 -10.01
CA THR A 8 -3.61 -2.97 -8.82
C THR A 8 -4.41 -2.64 -7.55
N LEU A 9 -4.76 -1.37 -7.34
CA LEU A 9 -5.59 -0.98 -6.20
C LEU A 9 -6.97 -1.64 -6.24
N ASN A 10 -7.61 -1.71 -7.41
CA ASN A 10 -8.89 -2.41 -7.56
C ASN A 10 -8.79 -3.90 -7.20
N LYS A 11 -7.69 -4.58 -7.58
CA LYS A 11 -7.44 -5.97 -7.13
C LYS A 11 -7.32 -6.05 -5.61
N VAL A 12 -6.65 -5.08 -4.96
CA VAL A 12 -6.55 -4.99 -3.50
C VAL A 12 -7.95 -4.86 -2.88
N MET A 13 -8.79 -3.96 -3.41
CA MET A 13 -10.17 -3.77 -2.92
C MET A 13 -10.96 -5.08 -2.99
N LEU A 14 -10.91 -5.78 -4.13
CA LEU A 14 -11.59 -7.06 -4.31
C LEU A 14 -11.06 -8.14 -3.37
N TYR A 15 -9.75 -8.17 -3.11
CA TYR A 15 -9.14 -9.10 -2.17
C TYR A 15 -9.64 -8.84 -0.74
N ILE A 16 -9.61 -7.59 -0.29
CA ILE A 16 -10.07 -7.19 1.05
C ILE A 16 -11.56 -7.49 1.20
N SER A 17 -12.37 -7.16 0.19
CA SER A 17 -13.81 -7.41 0.21
C SER A 17 -14.12 -8.90 0.38
N LYS A 18 -13.36 -9.79 -0.28
CA LYS A 18 -13.61 -11.24 -0.26
C LYS A 18 -12.93 -12.02 0.88
N ASN A 19 -11.76 -11.60 1.33
CA ASN A 19 -10.88 -12.46 2.14
C ASN A 19 -10.54 -11.89 3.52
N GLU A 20 -10.75 -10.58 3.73
CA GLU A 20 -10.40 -9.93 4.99
C GLU A 20 -11.66 -9.58 5.78
N HIS A 21 -11.65 -9.89 7.08
CA HIS A 21 -12.76 -9.56 7.99
C HIS A 21 -12.84 -8.05 8.25
N THR A 22 -11.69 -7.38 8.32
CA THR A 22 -11.60 -5.95 8.57
C THR A 22 -11.73 -5.20 7.25
N LYS A 23 -12.67 -4.24 7.19
CA LYS A 23 -12.89 -3.37 6.03
C LYS A 23 -12.29 -1.98 6.24
N ARG A 24 -11.09 -1.91 6.82
CA ARG A 24 -10.34 -0.65 7.00
C ARG A 24 -8.96 -0.84 6.42
N MET A 25 -8.53 0.09 5.58
CA MET A 25 -7.23 0.00 4.94
C MET A 25 -6.54 1.36 4.88
N LYS A 26 -5.21 1.34 4.98
CA LYS A 26 -4.37 2.52 4.83
C LYS A 26 -3.50 2.34 3.60
N ILE A 27 -3.66 3.22 2.62
CA ILE A 27 -2.81 3.28 1.42
C ILE A 27 -1.67 4.25 1.72
N VAL A 28 -0.44 3.72 1.75
CA VAL A 28 0.74 4.50 2.12
C VAL A 28 1.64 4.67 0.91
N VAL A 29 1.97 5.91 0.57
CA VAL A 29 3.01 6.23 -0.41
C VAL A 29 4.20 6.86 0.28
N VAL A 30 5.35 6.23 0.10
CA VAL A 30 6.63 6.77 0.58
C VAL A 30 7.23 7.62 -0.53
N LYS A 31 7.36 8.93 -0.28
CA LYS A 31 7.99 9.87 -1.22
C LYS A 31 9.39 10.28 -0.76
N ASN A 32 10.22 10.61 -1.74
CA ASN A 32 11.54 11.22 -1.60
C ASN A 32 11.90 11.98 -2.88
N ASP A 33 13.13 12.48 -2.98
CA ASP A 33 13.61 13.22 -4.14
C ASP A 33 13.48 12.44 -5.47
N LYS A 34 13.54 11.10 -5.41
CA LYS A 34 13.45 10.22 -6.58
C LYS A 34 12.04 9.70 -6.85
N HIS A 35 11.24 9.52 -5.80
CA HIS A 35 9.90 8.94 -5.87
C HIS A 35 8.87 9.97 -5.41
N LYS A 36 8.07 10.47 -6.35
CA LYS A 36 6.97 11.40 -6.06
C LYS A 36 5.65 10.67 -5.99
N VAL A 37 4.70 11.24 -5.24
CA VAL A 37 3.31 10.78 -5.26
C VAL A 37 2.76 10.97 -6.68
N PRO A 38 2.17 9.94 -7.30
CA PRO A 38 1.55 10.10 -8.61
C PRO A 38 0.41 11.11 -8.55
N GLU A 39 0.39 12.08 -9.47
CA GLU A 39 -0.56 13.22 -9.45
C GLU A 39 -2.03 12.80 -9.40
N LYS A 40 -2.35 11.65 -10.02
CA LYS A 40 -3.72 11.13 -10.12
C LYS A 40 -4.11 10.20 -8.98
N LEU A 41 -3.16 9.76 -8.15
CA LEU A 41 -3.42 8.72 -7.16
C LEU A 41 -4.53 9.11 -6.18
N ALA A 42 -4.55 10.37 -5.74
CA ALA A 42 -5.62 10.86 -4.86
C ALA A 42 -7.01 10.78 -5.54
N GLN A 43 -7.11 11.10 -6.83
CA GLN A 43 -8.36 10.99 -7.60
C GLN A 43 -8.76 9.53 -7.82
N GLU A 44 -7.79 8.64 -8.04
CA GLU A 44 -8.02 7.20 -8.20
C GLU A 44 -8.50 6.56 -6.90
N ILE A 45 -7.92 6.96 -5.75
CA ILE A 45 -8.37 6.50 -4.42
C ILE A 45 -9.78 7.01 -4.12
N ASP A 46 -10.07 8.28 -4.38
CA ASP A 46 -11.40 8.87 -4.18
C ASP A 46 -12.48 8.23 -5.09
N PHE A 47 -12.08 7.74 -6.28
CA PHE A 47 -12.96 6.92 -7.10
C PHE A 47 -13.24 5.56 -6.44
N LEU A 48 -12.19 4.86 -5.96
CA LEU A 48 -12.35 3.56 -5.30
C LEU A 48 -13.13 3.64 -3.99
N ASP A 49 -12.95 4.69 -3.20
CA ASP A 49 -13.69 4.93 -1.95
C ASP A 49 -15.21 4.99 -2.21
N ARG A 50 -15.61 5.58 -3.34
CA ARG A 50 -17.01 5.64 -3.77
C ARG A 50 -17.55 4.31 -4.31
N GLU A 51 -16.72 3.55 -5.01
CA GLU A 51 -17.09 2.23 -5.56
C GLU A 51 -17.16 1.13 -4.48
N TYR A 52 -16.41 1.29 -3.39
CA TYR A 52 -16.32 0.32 -2.28
C TYR A 52 -16.66 0.98 -0.93
N PRO A 53 -17.90 1.48 -0.74
CA PRO A 53 -18.29 2.24 0.43
C PRO A 53 -18.24 1.45 1.75
N GLU A 54 -18.16 0.13 1.68
CA GLU A 54 -17.97 -0.73 2.83
C GLU A 54 -16.53 -0.79 3.35
N ILE A 55 -15.56 -0.28 2.57
CA ILE A 55 -14.13 -0.26 2.91
C ILE A 55 -13.72 1.17 3.26
N ASP A 56 -13.32 1.40 4.51
CA ASP A 56 -12.78 2.66 5.02
C ASP A 56 -11.33 2.83 4.55
N ILE A 57 -11.10 3.73 3.59
CA ILE A 57 -9.78 3.97 2.98
C ILE A 57 -9.16 5.25 3.55
N GLU A 58 -7.96 5.12 4.12
CA GLU A 58 -7.13 6.25 4.50
C GLU A 58 -5.92 6.36 3.55
N PHE A 59 -5.72 7.52 2.92
CA PHE A 59 -4.53 7.79 2.12
C PHE A 59 -3.48 8.58 2.91
N VAL A 60 -2.29 8.02 3.03
CA VAL A 60 -1.17 8.62 3.78
C VAL A 60 0.05 8.74 2.88
N VAL A 61 0.72 9.88 2.97
CA VAL A 61 2.00 10.14 2.32
C VAL A 61 3.07 10.27 3.39
N GLU A 62 4.07 9.39 3.37
CA GLU A 62 5.21 9.41 4.28
C GLU A 62 6.46 9.90 3.51
N GLU A 63 7.30 10.70 4.17
CA GLU A 63 8.60 11.12 3.63
C GLU A 63 9.67 10.11 4.04
N GLY A 64 10.49 9.64 3.10
CA GLY A 64 11.63 8.77 3.40
C GLY A 64 11.97 7.77 2.29
N GLU A 65 12.69 6.72 2.68
CA GLU A 65 13.03 5.60 1.80
C GLU A 65 12.25 4.35 2.21
N PHE A 66 11.62 3.70 1.22
CA PHE A 66 10.95 2.44 1.44
C PHE A 66 11.97 1.35 1.80
N SER A 67 11.94 0.92 3.05
CA SER A 67 12.94 0.06 3.69
C SER A 67 12.28 -0.87 4.72
N PRO A 68 12.94 -1.99 5.09
CA PRO A 68 12.51 -2.84 6.20
C PRO A 68 12.31 -2.06 7.51
N GLU A 69 13.16 -1.07 7.76
CA GLU A 69 13.13 -0.22 8.95
C GLU A 69 11.86 0.63 8.99
N LEU A 70 11.51 1.25 7.86
CA LEU A 70 10.28 2.03 7.74
C LEU A 70 9.04 1.16 7.96
N ILE A 71 9.00 -0.06 7.41
CA ILE A 71 7.89 -1.00 7.62
C ILE A 71 7.73 -1.31 9.12
N LYS A 72 8.82 -1.57 9.83
CA LYS A 72 8.82 -1.82 11.29
C LYS A 72 8.38 -0.58 12.07
N GLU A 73 8.80 0.61 11.66
CA GLU A 73 8.39 1.87 12.27
C GLU A 73 6.89 2.10 12.12
N LEU A 74 6.36 1.97 10.90
CA LEU A 74 4.93 2.11 10.61
C LEU A 74 4.10 1.07 11.35
N SER A 75 4.60 -0.17 11.46
CA SER A 75 3.97 -1.23 12.24
C SER A 75 3.81 -0.84 13.71
N LYS A 76 4.84 -0.27 14.32
CA LYS A 76 4.79 0.24 15.70
C LYS A 76 3.92 1.48 15.83
N LYS A 77 4.04 2.43 14.90
CA LYS A 77 3.30 3.72 14.87
C LYS A 77 1.79 3.50 14.85
N TRP A 78 1.31 2.52 14.08
CA TRP A 78 -0.11 2.25 13.92
C TRP A 78 -0.61 1.04 14.72
N GLY A 79 0.28 0.31 15.39
CA GLY A 79 -0.07 -0.92 16.09
C GLY A 79 -0.56 -2.03 15.15
N ILE A 80 -0.16 -2.00 13.87
CA ILE A 80 -0.55 -2.95 12.84
C ILE A 80 0.60 -3.94 12.64
N PRO A 81 0.44 -5.25 12.91
CA PRO A 81 1.49 -6.21 12.66
C PRO A 81 1.86 -6.29 11.17
N ILE A 82 3.14 -6.49 10.86
CA ILE A 82 3.68 -6.44 9.47
C ILE A 82 2.98 -7.44 8.54
N ASN A 83 2.59 -8.61 9.04
CA ASN A 83 1.88 -9.62 8.26
C ASN A 83 0.46 -9.19 7.84
N PHE A 84 -0.11 -8.13 8.42
CA PHE A 84 -1.35 -7.54 7.92
C PHE A 84 -1.13 -6.53 6.79
N MET A 85 0.12 -6.12 6.54
CA MET A 85 0.45 -5.17 5.49
C MET A 85 0.64 -5.86 4.14
N PHE A 86 0.36 -5.09 3.07
CA PHE A 86 0.61 -5.48 1.70
C PHE A 86 1.55 -4.49 1.04
N ILE A 87 2.39 -4.98 0.13
CA ILE A 87 3.22 -4.13 -0.71
C ILE A 87 2.99 -4.50 -2.17
N GLY A 88 3.02 -3.50 -3.04
CA GLY A 88 3.10 -3.73 -4.48
C GLY A 88 4.40 -4.47 -4.82
N SER A 89 4.35 -5.29 -5.87
CA SER A 89 5.52 -6.03 -6.32
C SER A 89 6.73 -5.10 -6.52
N PRO A 90 7.83 -5.30 -5.77
CA PRO A 90 9.02 -4.47 -5.91
C PRO A 90 9.64 -4.63 -7.30
N SER A 91 10.22 -3.56 -7.84
CA SER A 91 10.93 -3.60 -9.13
C SER A 91 12.20 -4.48 -9.04
N GLU A 92 12.74 -4.93 -10.18
CA GLU A 92 13.98 -5.73 -10.22
C GLU A 92 15.19 -5.08 -9.51
N LYS A 93 15.19 -3.75 -9.34
CA LYS A 93 16.25 -2.99 -8.67
C LYS A 93 16.02 -2.82 -7.17
N PHE A 94 15.06 -3.53 -6.57
CA PHE A 94 14.78 -3.41 -5.15
C PHE A 94 15.91 -4.04 -4.33
N PRO A 95 16.59 -3.27 -3.45
CA PRO A 95 17.85 -3.70 -2.85
C PRO A 95 17.68 -4.71 -1.70
N TYR A 96 16.45 -4.96 -1.26
CA TYR A 96 16.15 -5.86 -0.15
C TYR A 96 15.48 -7.14 -0.64
N LYS A 97 15.82 -8.27 -0.03
CA LYS A 97 15.09 -9.52 -0.21
C LYS A 97 13.72 -9.40 0.46
N ILE A 98 12.72 -10.10 -0.10
CA ILE A 98 11.35 -10.10 0.45
C ILE A 98 11.33 -10.57 1.92
N GLU A 99 12.20 -11.52 2.28
CA GLU A 99 12.34 -12.05 3.63
C GLU A 99 12.76 -10.98 4.66
N GLU A 100 13.52 -9.98 4.23
CA GLU A 100 14.01 -8.89 5.09
C GLU A 100 12.88 -7.93 5.49
N LEU A 101 11.77 -7.93 4.76
CA LEU A 101 10.62 -7.06 4.99
C LEU A 101 9.70 -7.54 6.12
N GLY A 102 10.05 -8.64 6.81
CA GLY A 102 9.39 -9.05 8.05
C GLY A 102 8.05 -9.76 7.85
N GLY A 103 7.88 -10.50 6.75
CA GLY A 103 6.67 -11.29 6.49
C GLY A 103 5.50 -10.49 5.91
N VAL A 104 5.79 -9.35 5.29
CA VAL A 104 4.81 -8.56 4.52
C VAL A 104 4.26 -9.37 3.33
N ARG A 105 3.01 -9.11 2.94
CA ARG A 105 2.34 -9.81 1.84
C ARG A 105 2.53 -9.06 0.51
N LEU A 106 2.72 -9.79 -0.58
CA LEU A 106 2.79 -9.22 -1.93
C LEU A 106 1.41 -9.20 -2.59
N ILE A 107 1.15 -8.17 -3.40
CA ILE A 107 0.03 -8.14 -4.33
C ILE A 107 0.54 -7.94 -5.77
N ILE A 108 -0.05 -8.70 -6.72
CA ILE A 108 0.37 -8.79 -8.13
C ILE A 108 -0.82 -8.58 -9.07
#